data_AF-A0A350X130-F1
#
_entry.id   AF-A0A350X130-F1
#
_cell.length_a   1.000
_cell.length_b   1.000
_cell.length_c   1.000
_cell.angle_alpha   90.00
_cell.angle_beta   90.00
_cell.angle_gamma   90.00
#
_symmetry.space_group_name_H-M   'P 1'
#
loop_
_entity.id
_entity.type
_entity.pdbx_description
1 polymer ?
#
loop_
_entity_poly.entity_id
_entity_poly.type
_entity_poly.pdbx_seq_one_letter_code
_entity_poly.pdbx_strand_id
1 'polypeptide(L)'
;MQEHILNTLIDYYEEMERNEGKVAELVLSKDKTPDYFVDANFRFRTQFNRVAQLLESREFVKISWQKPYQVQKIEKLTLNQKNLAPIYRYLNRTPKIKNKDLLIQTLVPFEEDQTLPGEIAKDLVRKIEQEKPLLHCIKIASIQEVHEAFYALKALSENKEPITIHQFSKKIFNDEHAFSSIEYILKPLLLNYGVVKLNEESNYLATFHIAEVDSYVHLKGCGCFKVDEMLIDLSKWPSDFVINTKALESVKWVSQDMCKIVVANSLSDFAECETQEALVIYCADFDCSVKWIQTYFPMFFEAQLPLVRLASSC
;
A
#
# COMPACT_ATOMS: atom_id res chain seq x y z
N MET A 1 10.71 29.24 -9.98
CA MET A 1 10.41 30.46 -9.18
C MET A 1 8.94 30.86 -9.27
N GLN A 2 8.36 31.09 -10.45
CA GLN A 2 6.92 31.41 -10.60
C GLN A 2 6.01 30.39 -9.89
N GLU A 3 6.17 29.10 -10.22
CA GLU A 3 5.40 28.00 -9.62
C GLU A 3 5.59 27.91 -8.11
N HIS A 4 6.81 28.14 -7.61
CA HIS A 4 7.09 28.09 -6.18
C HIS A 4 6.32 29.18 -5.43
N ILE A 5 6.37 30.44 -5.90
CA ILE A 5 5.64 31.56 -5.30
C ILE A 5 4.13 31.27 -5.28
N LEU A 6 3.59 30.82 -6.43
CA LEU A 6 2.16 30.54 -6.55
C LEU A 6 1.74 29.34 -5.71
N ASN A 7 2.53 28.26 -5.65
CA ASN A 7 2.25 27.11 -4.79
C ASN A 7 2.22 27.53 -3.32
N THR A 8 3.21 28.30 -2.84
CA THR A 8 3.22 28.80 -1.45
C THR A 8 2.00 29.66 -1.15
N LEU A 9 1.59 30.54 -2.07
CA LEU A 9 0.40 31.37 -1.89
C LEU A 9 -0.90 30.55 -1.91
N ILE A 10 -0.99 29.53 -2.77
CA ILE A 10 -2.14 28.62 -2.81
C ILE A 10 -2.19 27.75 -1.55
N ASP A 11 -1.05 27.28 -1.04
CA ASP A 11 -0.99 26.54 0.22
C ASP A 11 -1.51 27.38 1.38
N TYR A 12 -1.05 28.64 1.50
CA TYR A 12 -1.58 29.58 2.48
C TYR A 12 -3.07 29.84 2.28
N TYR A 13 -3.54 29.98 1.03
CA TYR A 13 -4.96 30.16 0.74
C TYR A 13 -5.79 28.96 1.22
N GLU A 14 -5.39 27.73 0.87
CA GLU A 14 -6.11 26.50 1.21
C GLU A 14 -6.05 26.17 2.71
N GLU A 15 -5.03 26.65 3.44
CA GLU A 15 -5.00 26.62 4.90
C GLU A 15 -5.90 27.70 5.53
N MET A 16 -5.99 28.86 4.88
CA MET A 16 -6.73 30.03 5.36
C MET A 16 -8.22 30.06 5.01
N GLU A 17 -8.69 29.31 4.01
CA GLU A 17 -10.08 29.26 3.53
C GLU A 17 -11.11 28.98 4.66
N ARG A 18 -10.64 28.51 5.83
CA ARG A 18 -11.40 28.34 7.08
C ARG A 18 -11.70 29.65 7.84
N ASN A 19 -11.00 30.73 7.53
CA ASN A 19 -11.15 32.04 8.17
C ASN A 19 -11.68 33.04 7.14
N GLU A 20 -13.00 33.23 7.12
CA GLU A 20 -13.65 34.19 6.22
C GLU A 20 -12.98 35.57 6.28
N GLY A 21 -12.50 36.04 5.12
CA GLY A 21 -11.96 37.40 4.95
C GLY A 21 -10.44 37.55 5.00
N LYS A 22 -9.65 36.48 5.19
CA LYS A 22 -8.18 36.58 5.08
C LYS A 22 -7.69 36.36 3.65
N VAL A 23 -6.70 37.15 3.24
CA VAL A 23 -6.05 37.03 1.94
C VAL A 23 -4.70 36.36 2.10
N ALA A 24 -4.37 35.41 1.22
CA ALA A 24 -3.08 34.73 1.23
C ALA A 24 -1.97 35.70 0.79
N GLU A 25 -0.99 35.90 1.67
CA GLU A 25 0.09 36.87 1.49
C GLU A 25 1.45 36.23 1.73
N LEU A 26 2.38 36.48 0.80
CA LEU A 26 3.79 36.17 0.96
C LEU A 26 4.53 37.45 1.33
N VAL A 27 4.86 37.59 2.62
CA VAL A 27 5.60 38.73 3.15
C VAL A 27 7.10 38.47 3.02
N LEU A 28 7.81 39.39 2.35
CA LEU A 28 9.26 39.36 2.22
C LEU A 28 9.88 40.12 3.39
N SER A 29 10.77 39.45 4.12
CA SER A 29 11.54 40.07 5.20
C SER A 29 13.00 39.61 5.16
N LYS A 30 13.86 40.32 5.90
CA LYS A 30 15.28 39.93 6.05
C LYS A 30 15.43 38.54 6.68
N ASP A 31 14.51 38.15 7.54
CA ASP A 31 14.58 36.86 8.24
C ASP A 31 14.07 35.71 7.37
N LYS A 32 12.99 35.92 6.61
CA LYS A 32 12.35 34.87 5.79
C LYS A 32 12.95 34.74 4.40
N THR A 33 13.48 35.83 3.85
CA THR A 33 14.00 35.92 2.49
C THR A 33 15.28 36.75 2.44
N PRO A 34 16.33 36.36 3.19
CA PRO A 34 17.55 37.16 3.35
C PRO A 34 18.19 37.52 2.00
N ASP A 35 18.25 36.57 1.07
CA ASP A 35 18.85 36.74 -0.26
C ASP A 35 18.22 37.87 -1.09
N TYR A 36 16.95 38.18 -0.86
CA TYR A 36 16.26 39.28 -1.53
C TYR A 36 16.75 40.66 -1.04
N PHE A 37 17.13 40.74 0.23
CA PHE A 37 17.49 42.00 0.90
C PHE A 37 19.00 42.29 0.90
N VAL A 38 19.85 41.30 0.61
CA VAL A 38 21.30 41.49 0.48
C VAL A 38 21.62 42.32 -0.78
N ASP A 39 22.31 43.44 -0.59
CA ASP A 39 22.60 44.36 -1.71
C ASP A 39 23.55 43.74 -2.75
N ALA A 40 24.49 42.89 -2.31
CA ALA A 40 25.37 42.13 -3.19
C ALA A 40 24.63 41.12 -4.10
N ASN A 41 23.41 40.71 -3.74
CA ASN A 41 22.60 39.77 -4.50
C ASN A 41 21.56 40.47 -5.40
N PHE A 42 21.98 41.54 -6.08
CA PHE A 42 21.10 42.34 -6.93
C PHE A 42 20.43 41.51 -8.04
N ARG A 43 21.15 40.52 -8.59
CA ARG A 43 20.63 39.65 -9.68
C ARG A 43 19.42 38.85 -9.23
N PHE A 44 19.47 38.24 -8.04
CA PHE A 44 18.34 37.51 -7.48
C PHE A 44 17.15 38.43 -7.27
N ARG A 45 17.35 39.62 -6.68
CA ARG A 45 16.29 40.62 -6.48
C ARG A 45 15.65 41.05 -7.79
N THR A 46 16.44 41.38 -8.81
CA THR A 46 15.91 41.79 -10.13
C THR A 46 15.12 40.66 -10.79
N GLN A 47 15.61 39.43 -10.71
CA GLN A 47 14.90 38.26 -11.23
C GLN A 47 13.58 38.02 -10.49
N PHE A 48 13.59 38.09 -9.16
CA PHE A 48 12.40 37.95 -8.33
C PHE A 48 11.37 39.03 -8.67
N ASN A 49 11.78 40.29 -8.77
CA ASN A 49 10.90 41.41 -9.13
C ASN A 49 10.26 41.20 -10.50
N ARG A 50 11.06 40.78 -11.50
CA ARG A 50 10.55 40.49 -12.85
C ARG A 50 9.52 39.36 -12.83
N VAL A 51 9.78 38.32 -12.05
CA VAL A 51 8.84 37.21 -11.86
C VAL A 51 7.55 37.69 -11.19
N ALA A 52 7.65 38.48 -10.12
CA ALA A 52 6.48 39.04 -9.44
C ALA A 52 5.65 39.93 -10.37
N GLN A 53 6.29 40.81 -11.13
CA GLN A 53 5.64 41.69 -12.12
C GLN A 53 4.96 40.89 -13.23
N LEU A 54 5.57 39.79 -13.69
CA LEU A 54 4.94 38.89 -14.66
C LEU A 54 3.68 38.23 -14.06
N LEU A 55 3.75 37.76 -12.82
CA LEU A 55 2.59 37.19 -12.13
C LEU A 55 1.48 38.23 -11.89
N GLU A 56 1.83 39.48 -11.59
CA GLU A 56 0.88 40.59 -11.47
C GLU A 56 0.26 40.97 -12.82
N SER A 57 1.02 40.97 -13.91
CA SER A 57 0.51 41.22 -15.26
C SER A 57 -0.47 40.16 -15.75
N ARG A 58 -0.39 38.93 -15.21
CA ARG A 58 -1.34 37.85 -15.40
C ARG A 58 -2.51 37.88 -14.43
N GLU A 59 -2.56 38.92 -13.59
CA GLU A 59 -3.54 39.09 -12.52
C GLU A 59 -3.57 37.91 -11.52
N PHE A 60 -2.45 37.21 -11.33
CA PHE A 60 -2.38 36.10 -10.36
C PHE A 60 -2.07 36.59 -8.95
N VAL A 61 -1.30 37.67 -8.84
CA VAL A 61 -0.93 38.30 -7.56
C VAL A 61 -1.03 39.81 -7.67
N LYS A 62 -1.05 40.49 -6.53
CA LYS A 62 -0.88 41.95 -6.42
C LYS A 62 0.40 42.25 -5.63
N ILE A 63 1.24 43.12 -6.15
CA ILE A 63 2.51 43.51 -5.52
C ILE A 63 2.26 44.70 -4.59
N SER A 64 2.77 44.59 -3.36
CA SER A 64 2.92 45.73 -2.46
C SER A 64 4.42 46.05 -2.33
N TRP A 65 4.78 47.31 -2.58
CA TRP A 65 6.17 47.78 -2.55
C TRP A 65 6.50 48.44 -1.21
N GLN A 66 7.74 48.28 -0.74
CA GLN A 66 8.21 48.97 0.46
C GLN A 66 8.25 50.49 0.24
N LYS A 67 7.86 51.24 1.27
CA LYS A 67 8.01 52.70 1.29
C LYS A 67 9.39 53.08 1.87
N PRO A 68 10.08 54.10 1.31
CA PRO A 68 9.72 54.84 0.10
C PRO A 68 9.96 54.01 -1.19
N TYR A 69 9.11 54.22 -2.20
CA TYR A 69 9.07 53.45 -3.46
C TYR A 69 10.41 53.38 -4.23
N GLN A 70 11.35 54.26 -3.92
CA GLN A 70 12.66 54.40 -4.57
C GLN A 70 13.57 53.17 -4.39
N VAL A 71 13.31 52.32 -3.39
CA VAL A 71 14.18 51.17 -3.07
C VAL A 71 13.93 49.97 -4.00
N GLN A 72 12.86 49.98 -4.81
CA GLN A 72 12.43 48.86 -5.69
C GLN A 72 12.44 47.49 -4.98
N LYS A 73 12.11 47.47 -3.68
CA LYS A 73 11.98 46.26 -2.87
C LYS A 73 10.49 45.98 -2.65
N ILE A 74 10.08 44.76 -2.94
CA ILE A 74 8.73 44.25 -2.70
C ILE A 74 8.59 43.98 -1.20
N GLU A 75 7.49 44.42 -0.62
CA GLU A 75 7.11 44.16 0.77
C GLU A 75 6.36 42.83 0.86
N LYS A 76 5.35 42.64 0.01
CA LYS A 76 4.54 41.42 -0.03
C LYS A 76 3.89 41.19 -1.39
N LEU A 77 3.58 39.92 -1.65
CA LEU A 77 2.74 39.48 -2.75
C LEU A 77 1.41 38.97 -2.18
N THR A 78 0.30 39.48 -2.68
CA THR A 78 -1.05 39.08 -2.25
C THR A 78 -1.71 38.27 -3.37
N LEU A 79 -2.22 37.08 -3.08
CA LEU A 79 -2.90 36.23 -4.07
C LEU A 79 -4.19 36.91 -4.59
N ASN A 80 -4.41 36.90 -5.90
CA ASN A 80 -5.69 37.35 -6.46
C ASN A 80 -6.74 36.23 -6.43
N GLN A 81 -7.57 36.22 -5.38
CA GLN A 81 -8.60 35.20 -5.19
C GLN A 81 -9.66 35.17 -6.31
N LYS A 82 -9.83 36.25 -7.08
CA LYS A 82 -10.75 36.27 -8.22
C LYS A 82 -10.27 35.40 -9.38
N ASN A 83 -8.97 35.10 -9.45
CA ASN A 83 -8.33 34.34 -10.52
C ASN A 83 -7.80 32.97 -10.06
N LEU A 84 -8.39 32.37 -9.01
CA LEU A 84 -7.98 31.05 -8.52
C LEU A 84 -8.03 29.96 -9.60
N ALA A 85 -9.11 29.88 -10.38
CA ALA A 85 -9.25 28.84 -11.40
C ALA A 85 -8.14 28.87 -12.47
N PRO A 86 -7.80 30.04 -13.08
CA PRO A 86 -6.61 30.18 -13.91
C PRO A 86 -5.29 29.78 -13.22
N ILE A 87 -5.10 30.12 -11.95
CA ILE A 87 -3.89 29.80 -11.19
C ILE A 87 -3.77 28.28 -10.99
N TYR A 88 -4.85 27.60 -10.61
CA TYR A 88 -4.88 26.14 -10.49
C TYR A 88 -4.55 25.45 -11.82
N ARG A 89 -5.10 25.92 -12.94
CA ARG A 89 -4.75 25.39 -14.27
C ARG A 89 -3.28 25.64 -14.62
N TYR A 90 -2.76 26.83 -14.31
CA TYR A 90 -1.36 27.18 -14.55
C TYR A 90 -0.41 26.27 -13.77
N LEU A 91 -0.78 25.91 -12.53
CA LEU A 91 -0.02 25.00 -11.67
C LEU A 91 -0.28 23.52 -11.96
N ASN A 92 -1.22 23.19 -12.86
CA ASN A 92 -1.75 21.83 -13.04
C ASN A 92 -2.15 21.17 -11.70
N ARG A 93 -2.78 21.96 -10.81
CA ARG A 93 -3.10 21.57 -9.43
C ARG A 93 -4.62 21.50 -9.24
N THR A 94 -5.10 20.43 -8.64
CA THR A 94 -6.49 20.33 -8.19
C THR A 94 -6.63 20.94 -6.78
N PRO A 95 -7.67 21.76 -6.52
CA PRO A 95 -7.90 22.34 -5.19
C PRO A 95 -8.02 21.27 -4.11
N LYS A 96 -7.44 21.52 -2.93
CA LYS A 96 -7.46 20.57 -1.80
C LYS A 96 -8.87 20.18 -1.37
N ILE A 97 -9.83 21.11 -1.37
CA ILE A 97 -11.25 20.81 -1.06
C ILE A 97 -11.81 19.80 -2.06
N LYS A 98 -11.62 20.03 -3.36
CA LYS A 98 -12.09 19.08 -4.38
C LYS A 98 -11.45 17.71 -4.23
N ASN A 99 -10.17 17.66 -3.90
CA ASN A 99 -9.51 16.38 -3.64
C ASN A 99 -10.06 15.67 -2.40
N LYS A 100 -10.43 16.41 -1.34
CA LYS A 100 -11.13 15.83 -0.18
C LYS A 100 -12.48 15.26 -0.58
N ASP A 101 -13.27 16.01 -1.35
CA ASP A 101 -14.60 15.56 -1.81
C ASP A 101 -14.48 14.30 -2.66
N LEU A 102 -13.51 14.26 -3.59
CA LEU A 102 -13.22 13.09 -4.41
C LEU A 102 -12.75 11.89 -3.56
N LEU A 103 -11.93 12.13 -2.55
CA LEU A 103 -11.48 11.08 -1.63
C LEU A 103 -12.66 10.52 -0.82
N ILE A 104 -13.56 11.37 -0.32
CA ILE A 104 -14.79 10.93 0.35
C ILE A 104 -15.65 10.11 -0.61
N GLN A 105 -15.91 10.61 -1.82
CA GLN A 105 -16.69 9.89 -2.85
C GLN A 105 -16.08 8.52 -3.20
N THR A 106 -14.77 8.40 -3.11
CA THR A 106 -14.05 7.14 -3.33
C THR A 106 -14.24 6.15 -2.18
N LEU A 107 -14.35 6.64 -0.95
CA LEU A 107 -14.46 5.82 0.27
C LEU A 107 -15.91 5.43 0.60
N VAL A 108 -16.89 6.31 0.32
CA VAL A 108 -18.32 6.10 0.62
C VAL A 108 -18.86 4.74 0.14
N PRO A 109 -18.55 4.25 -1.08
CA PRO A 109 -19.01 2.94 -1.53
C PRO A 109 -18.58 1.77 -0.64
N PHE A 110 -17.50 1.93 0.12
CA PHE A 110 -17.02 0.90 1.04
C PHE A 110 -17.66 1.02 2.44
N GLU A 111 -18.28 2.14 2.81
CA GLU A 111 -18.87 2.32 4.14
C GLU A 111 -20.04 1.36 4.43
N GLU A 112 -20.76 0.92 3.40
CA GLU A 112 -21.84 -0.07 3.57
C GLU A 112 -21.31 -1.46 3.92
N ASP A 113 -20.03 -1.71 3.69
CA ASP A 113 -19.37 -2.97 4.03
C ASP A 113 -19.28 -3.11 5.56
N GLN A 114 -19.75 -4.26 6.07
CA GLN A 114 -19.69 -4.57 7.51
C GLN A 114 -18.38 -5.28 7.89
N THR A 115 -17.48 -5.46 6.92
CA THR A 115 -16.14 -5.99 7.15
C THR A 115 -15.13 -4.85 7.39
N LEU A 116 -13.87 -5.25 7.63
CA LEU A 116 -12.74 -4.36 7.86
C LEU A 116 -12.66 -3.16 6.86
N PRO A 117 -12.73 -3.35 5.53
CA PRO A 117 -12.76 -2.24 4.57
C PRO A 117 -13.76 -1.14 4.93
N GLY A 118 -14.97 -1.48 5.35
CA GLY A 118 -15.99 -0.49 5.68
C GLY A 118 -15.78 0.21 7.01
N GLU A 119 -15.20 -0.49 8.00
CA GLU A 119 -14.78 0.15 9.26
C GLU A 119 -13.69 1.19 9.03
N ILE A 120 -12.68 0.85 8.20
CA ILE A 120 -11.60 1.77 7.83
C ILE A 120 -12.16 2.94 7.03
N ALA A 121 -13.02 2.69 6.04
CA ALA A 121 -13.63 3.75 5.21
C ALA A 121 -14.38 4.77 6.08
N LYS A 122 -15.24 4.31 6.99
CA LYS A 122 -16.00 5.17 7.92
C LYS A 122 -15.10 6.04 8.79
N ASP A 123 -14.03 5.46 9.35
CA ASP A 123 -13.11 6.20 10.19
C ASP A 123 -12.32 7.26 9.40
N LEU A 124 -11.89 6.93 8.18
CA LEU A 124 -11.21 7.89 7.30
C LEU A 124 -12.13 9.01 6.84
N VAL A 125 -13.36 8.72 6.39
CA VAL A 125 -14.35 9.73 6.00
C VAL A 125 -14.59 10.68 7.18
N ARG A 126 -14.85 10.14 8.38
CA ARG A 126 -15.00 10.94 9.60
C ARG A 126 -13.78 11.80 9.89
N LYS A 127 -12.56 11.29 9.71
CA LYS A 127 -11.32 12.07 9.90
C LYS A 127 -11.18 13.18 8.86
N ILE A 128 -11.53 12.95 7.60
CA ILE A 128 -11.49 13.96 6.54
C ILE A 128 -12.47 15.09 6.85
N GLU A 129 -13.71 14.75 7.21
CA GLU A 129 -14.77 15.71 7.57
C GLU A 129 -14.42 16.52 8.82
N GLN A 130 -13.84 15.87 9.84
CA GLN A 130 -13.38 16.52 11.06
C GLN A 130 -12.01 17.19 10.93
N GLU A 131 -11.42 17.16 9.72
CA GLU A 131 -10.10 17.70 9.40
C GLU A 131 -8.97 17.20 10.31
N LYS A 132 -9.13 15.97 10.81
CA LYS A 132 -8.12 15.25 11.58
C LYS A 132 -7.01 14.75 10.65
N PRO A 133 -5.78 14.62 11.18
CA PRO A 133 -4.69 14.05 10.41
C PRO A 133 -5.04 12.62 9.97
N LEU A 134 -4.82 12.34 8.69
CA LEU A 134 -4.90 11.00 8.12
C LEU A 134 -3.57 10.26 8.34
N LEU A 135 -3.58 8.95 8.09
CA LEU A 135 -2.35 8.18 8.00
C LEU A 135 -1.44 8.77 6.91
N HIS A 136 -0.13 8.79 7.18
CA HIS A 136 0.86 9.37 6.28
C HIS A 136 0.88 8.74 4.88
N CYS A 137 0.42 7.49 4.76
CA CYS A 137 0.30 6.77 3.49
C CYS A 137 -0.90 7.23 2.65
N ILE A 138 -1.94 7.81 3.27
CA ILE A 138 -3.12 8.32 2.57
C ILE A 138 -2.91 9.79 2.24
N LYS A 139 -2.54 10.05 1.00
CA LYS A 139 -2.44 11.40 0.46
C LYS A 139 -3.76 11.79 -0.19
N ILE A 140 -4.23 13.00 0.11
CA ILE A 140 -5.45 13.58 -0.48
C ILE A 140 -5.40 13.62 -2.02
N ALA A 141 -4.20 13.67 -2.62
CA ALA A 141 -4.02 13.67 -4.07
C ALA A 141 -3.97 12.27 -4.72
N SER A 142 -3.83 11.19 -3.93
CA SER A 142 -3.67 9.80 -4.39
C SER A 142 -5.01 9.08 -4.56
N ILE A 143 -6.00 9.74 -5.18
CA ILE A 143 -7.39 9.25 -5.20
C ILE A 143 -7.49 7.84 -5.82
N GLN A 144 -6.85 7.62 -6.97
CA GLN A 144 -6.87 6.33 -7.66
C GLN A 144 -6.19 5.21 -6.85
N GLU A 145 -5.00 5.49 -6.32
CA GLU A 145 -4.25 4.51 -5.52
C GLU A 145 -5.02 4.14 -4.24
N VAL A 146 -5.73 5.11 -3.62
CA VAL A 146 -6.61 4.84 -2.47
C VAL A 146 -7.80 3.97 -2.89
N HIS A 147 -8.44 4.25 -4.02
CA HIS A 147 -9.53 3.42 -4.54
C HIS A 147 -9.07 1.96 -4.76
N GLU A 148 -7.94 1.78 -5.44
CA GLU A 148 -7.34 0.46 -5.69
C GLU A 148 -6.93 -0.24 -4.39
N ALA A 149 -6.38 0.49 -3.43
CA ALA A 149 -6.07 -0.05 -2.11
C ALA A 149 -7.32 -0.54 -1.37
N PHE A 150 -8.43 0.20 -1.39
CA PHE A 150 -9.67 -0.26 -0.77
C PHE A 150 -10.29 -1.46 -1.50
N TYR A 151 -10.18 -1.49 -2.82
CA TYR A 151 -10.61 -2.64 -3.62
C TYR A 151 -9.78 -3.89 -3.29
N ALA A 152 -8.45 -3.76 -3.22
CA ALA A 152 -7.56 -4.83 -2.80
C ALA A 152 -7.82 -5.27 -1.36
N LEU A 153 -8.04 -4.34 -0.43
CA LEU A 153 -8.36 -4.65 0.97
C LEU A 153 -9.62 -5.50 1.09
N LYS A 154 -10.65 -5.17 0.31
CA LYS A 154 -11.87 -5.97 0.22
C LYS A 154 -11.56 -7.38 -0.31
N ALA A 155 -10.87 -7.47 -1.44
CA ALA A 155 -10.49 -8.76 -2.02
C ALA A 155 -9.61 -9.60 -1.08
N LEU A 156 -8.70 -8.98 -0.31
CA LEU A 156 -7.89 -9.63 0.71
C LEU A 156 -8.79 -10.24 1.80
N SER A 157 -9.75 -9.47 2.32
CA SER A 157 -10.67 -9.93 3.37
C SER A 157 -11.60 -11.07 2.91
N GLU A 158 -11.89 -11.14 1.61
CA GLU A 158 -12.73 -12.16 1.00
C GLU A 158 -11.93 -13.38 0.50
N ASN A 159 -10.59 -13.29 0.43
CA ASN A 159 -9.75 -14.35 -0.09
C ASN A 159 -9.69 -15.55 0.86
N LYS A 160 -10.30 -16.66 0.43
CA LYS A 160 -10.38 -17.90 1.21
C LYS A 160 -9.44 -19.00 0.71
N GLU A 161 -8.93 -18.84 -0.51
CA GLU A 161 -8.13 -19.83 -1.23
C GLU A 161 -6.66 -19.42 -1.27
N PRO A 162 -5.72 -20.36 -1.08
CA PRO A 162 -4.30 -20.11 -1.30
C PRO A 162 -4.02 -19.64 -2.73
N ILE A 163 -3.31 -18.53 -2.86
CA ILE A 163 -2.96 -17.94 -4.17
C ILE A 163 -1.62 -17.20 -4.06
N THR A 164 -0.88 -17.05 -5.15
CA THR A 164 0.30 -16.18 -5.17
C THR A 164 -0.08 -14.71 -5.30
N ILE A 165 0.81 -13.80 -4.90
CA ILE A 165 0.58 -12.37 -5.04
C ILE A 165 0.42 -11.94 -6.49
N HIS A 166 1.11 -12.59 -7.43
CA HIS A 166 0.98 -12.32 -8.87
C HIS A 166 -0.40 -12.75 -9.38
N GLN A 167 -0.85 -13.96 -9.04
CA GLN A 167 -2.17 -14.44 -9.40
C GLN A 167 -3.27 -13.60 -8.74
N PHE A 168 -3.09 -13.20 -7.48
CA PHE A 168 -4.00 -12.30 -6.77
C PHE A 168 -4.09 -10.95 -7.46
N SER A 169 -2.95 -10.30 -7.72
CA SER A 169 -2.85 -9.02 -8.44
C SER A 169 -3.52 -9.11 -9.81
N LYS A 170 -3.26 -10.17 -10.58
CA LYS A 170 -3.91 -10.40 -11.86
C LYS A 170 -5.41 -10.58 -11.74
N LYS A 171 -5.89 -11.30 -10.73
CA LYS A 171 -7.32 -11.54 -10.49
C LYS A 171 -8.08 -10.25 -10.23
N ILE A 172 -7.49 -9.30 -9.50
CA ILE A 172 -8.18 -8.06 -9.09
C ILE A 172 -7.91 -6.88 -10.01
N PHE A 173 -6.73 -6.79 -10.62
CA PHE A 173 -6.29 -5.64 -11.45
C PHE A 173 -6.06 -5.98 -12.92
N ASN A 174 -6.14 -7.27 -13.30
CA ASN A 174 -5.71 -7.76 -14.62
C ASN A 174 -4.24 -7.41 -14.95
N ASP A 175 -3.41 -7.24 -13.90
CA ASP A 175 -2.00 -6.91 -13.97
C ASP A 175 -1.28 -7.62 -12.81
N GLU A 176 -0.23 -8.39 -13.12
CA GLU A 176 0.54 -9.22 -12.17
C GLU A 176 1.45 -8.39 -11.24
N HIS A 177 1.64 -7.09 -11.52
CA HIS A 177 2.51 -6.19 -10.75
C HIS A 177 1.77 -5.04 -10.06
N ALA A 178 0.51 -4.78 -10.41
CA ALA A 178 -0.27 -3.64 -9.89
C ALA A 178 -0.42 -3.64 -8.35
N PHE A 179 -0.40 -4.79 -7.68
CA PHE A 179 -0.47 -4.83 -6.22
C PHE A 179 0.72 -4.12 -5.56
N SER A 180 1.92 -4.23 -6.14
CA SER A 180 3.14 -3.62 -5.56
C SER A 180 3.07 -2.10 -5.48
N SER A 181 2.34 -1.45 -6.40
CA SER A 181 2.20 0.01 -6.38
C SER A 181 1.28 0.54 -5.29
N ILE A 182 0.41 -0.31 -4.71
CA ILE A 182 -0.53 0.10 -3.65
C ILE A 182 -0.17 -0.45 -2.27
N GLU A 183 0.81 -1.34 -2.19
CA GLU A 183 1.23 -1.99 -0.95
C GLU A 183 1.64 -0.98 0.13
N TYR A 184 2.26 0.13 -0.28
CA TYR A 184 2.66 1.21 0.63
C TYR A 184 1.47 1.89 1.33
N ILE A 185 0.24 1.74 0.80
CA ILE A 185 -1.01 2.21 1.43
C ILE A 185 -1.61 1.09 2.28
N LEU A 186 -1.73 -0.12 1.71
CA LEU A 186 -2.35 -1.28 2.33
C LEU A 186 -1.69 -1.67 3.64
N LYS A 187 -0.36 -1.82 3.63
CA LYS A 187 0.38 -2.36 4.75
C LYS A 187 0.28 -1.46 6.00
N PRO A 188 0.46 -0.13 5.92
CA PRO A 188 0.19 0.75 7.06
C PRO A 188 -1.27 0.75 7.52
N LEU A 189 -2.25 0.56 6.62
CA LEU A 189 -3.66 0.44 7.02
C LEU A 189 -3.86 -0.82 7.88
N LEU A 190 -3.42 -1.97 7.40
CA LEU A 190 -3.55 -3.24 8.10
C LEU A 190 -2.88 -3.23 9.48
N LEU A 191 -1.72 -2.58 9.61
CA LEU A 191 -1.04 -2.39 10.89
C LEU A 191 -1.81 -1.45 11.83
N ASN A 192 -2.26 -0.29 11.35
CA ASN A 192 -2.92 0.71 12.19
C ASN A 192 -4.29 0.26 12.70
N TYR A 193 -4.97 -0.61 11.96
CA TYR A 193 -6.25 -1.18 12.36
C TYR A 193 -6.11 -2.57 13.02
N GLY A 194 -4.88 -2.99 13.34
CA GLY A 194 -4.61 -4.16 14.17
C GLY A 194 -4.89 -5.52 13.51
N VAL A 195 -5.00 -5.55 12.19
CA VAL A 195 -5.22 -6.77 11.40
C VAL A 195 -3.93 -7.57 11.29
N VAL A 196 -2.82 -6.85 11.19
CA VAL A 196 -1.46 -7.39 11.12
C VAL A 196 -0.70 -6.82 12.31
N LYS A 197 0.08 -7.66 12.98
CA LYS A 197 0.96 -7.20 14.06
C LYS A 197 2.31 -6.77 13.49
N LEU A 198 3.00 -5.86 14.18
CA LEU A 198 4.32 -5.36 13.77
C LEU A 198 5.37 -6.48 13.59
N ASN A 199 5.28 -7.56 14.37
CA ASN A 199 6.19 -8.71 14.25
C ASN A 199 5.86 -9.64 13.06
N GLU A 200 4.69 -9.48 12.44
CA GLU A 200 4.21 -10.24 11.28
C GLU A 200 4.30 -9.40 9.99
N GLU A 201 4.89 -8.20 10.08
CA GLU A 201 4.91 -7.20 9.02
C GLU A 201 5.57 -7.69 7.72
N SER A 202 6.58 -8.56 7.82
CA SER A 202 7.31 -9.10 6.68
C SER A 202 6.59 -10.25 5.97
N ASN A 203 5.48 -10.77 6.51
CA ASN A 203 4.72 -11.87 5.92
C ASN A 203 3.20 -11.67 6.10
N TYR A 204 2.75 -10.43 6.11
CA TYR A 204 1.36 -10.09 6.43
C TYR A 204 0.34 -10.67 5.42
N LEU A 205 0.79 -10.97 4.20
CA LEU A 205 -0.01 -11.58 3.14
C LEU A 205 -0.44 -13.02 3.46
N ALA A 206 0.35 -13.74 4.27
CA ALA A 206 0.00 -15.09 4.71
C ALA A 206 -1.31 -15.13 5.51
N THR A 207 -1.63 -14.06 6.26
CA THR A 207 -2.92 -13.88 6.96
C THR A 207 -4.12 -13.94 6.01
N PHE A 208 -3.90 -13.60 4.73
CA PHE A 208 -4.92 -13.61 3.68
C PHE A 208 -4.79 -14.80 2.73
N HIS A 209 -4.00 -15.82 3.08
CA HIS A 209 -3.69 -16.98 2.23
C HIS A 209 -2.95 -16.61 0.94
N ILE A 210 -2.14 -15.55 0.96
CA ILE A 210 -1.37 -15.10 -0.20
C ILE A 210 0.13 -15.33 0.03
N ALA A 211 0.78 -15.96 -0.95
CA ALA A 211 2.23 -16.18 -0.96
C ALA A 211 2.95 -15.17 -1.86
N GLU A 212 4.11 -14.67 -1.46
CA GLU A 212 4.88 -13.66 -2.22
C GLU A 212 5.53 -14.20 -3.51
N VAL A 213 5.77 -15.50 -3.59
CA VAL A 213 6.41 -16.15 -4.74
C VAL A 213 5.66 -17.44 -5.08
N ASP A 214 5.80 -17.90 -6.32
CA ASP A 214 5.67 -19.31 -6.70
C ASP A 214 6.64 -20.14 -5.82
N SER A 215 6.22 -20.49 -4.61
CA SER A 215 7.08 -21.12 -3.62
C SER A 215 7.15 -22.63 -3.85
N TYR A 216 8.09 -23.26 -3.15
CA TYR A 216 8.35 -24.69 -3.26
C TYR A 216 8.00 -25.38 -1.96
N VAL A 217 7.40 -26.56 -2.12
CA VAL A 217 7.02 -27.45 -1.04
C VAL A 217 7.93 -28.65 -1.12
N HIS A 218 8.65 -28.92 -0.03
CA HIS A 218 9.45 -30.10 0.14
C HIS A 218 8.59 -31.20 0.76
N LEU A 219 8.64 -32.39 0.16
CA LEU A 219 7.84 -33.54 0.51
C LEU A 219 8.76 -34.76 0.65
N LYS A 220 8.55 -35.56 1.70
CA LYS A 220 9.17 -36.89 1.85
C LYS A 220 8.29 -37.84 2.65
N GLY A 221 8.56 -39.13 2.53
CA GLY A 221 7.93 -40.18 3.32
C GLY A 221 6.77 -40.88 2.62
N CYS A 222 5.78 -41.32 3.39
CA CYS A 222 4.65 -42.08 2.87
C CYS A 222 3.68 -41.12 2.18
N GLY A 223 3.60 -41.18 0.85
CA GLY A 223 2.67 -40.35 0.07
C GLY A 223 2.72 -40.72 -1.40
N CYS A 224 1.56 -40.91 -2.01
CA CYS A 224 1.44 -41.19 -3.43
C CYS A 224 0.51 -40.19 -4.08
N PHE A 225 0.88 -39.75 -5.28
CA PHE A 225 0.03 -38.88 -6.05
C PHE A 225 0.21 -39.07 -7.54
N LYS A 226 -0.78 -38.61 -8.31
CA LYS A 226 -0.75 -38.58 -9.76
C LYS A 226 -0.57 -37.17 -10.29
N VAL A 227 0.28 -37.05 -11.29
CA VAL A 227 0.34 -35.90 -12.20
C VAL A 227 0.05 -36.46 -13.58
N ASP A 228 -1.08 -36.06 -14.17
CA ASP A 228 -1.65 -36.71 -15.34
C ASP A 228 -1.75 -38.25 -15.16
N GLU A 229 -1.07 -39.02 -16.01
CA GLU A 229 -1.05 -40.49 -15.95
C GLU A 229 0.15 -41.05 -15.15
N MET A 230 1.05 -40.18 -14.67
CA MET A 230 2.24 -40.60 -13.93
C MET A 230 1.92 -40.74 -12.44
N LEU A 231 2.16 -41.94 -11.89
CA LEU A 231 2.10 -42.19 -10.45
C LEU A 231 3.48 -41.94 -9.83
N ILE A 232 3.53 -41.05 -8.84
CA ILE A 232 4.72 -40.73 -8.05
C ILE A 232 4.50 -41.29 -6.65
N ASP A 233 5.47 -42.10 -6.19
CA ASP A 233 5.50 -42.72 -4.87
C ASP A 233 6.68 -42.14 -4.08
N LEU A 234 6.36 -41.25 -3.14
CA LEU A 234 7.36 -40.55 -2.32
C LEU A 234 8.12 -41.51 -1.39
N SER A 235 7.53 -42.67 -1.04
CA SER A 235 8.20 -43.66 -0.19
C SER A 235 9.35 -44.36 -0.91
N LYS A 236 9.33 -44.34 -2.25
CA LYS A 236 10.37 -44.89 -3.12
C LYS A 236 11.31 -43.82 -3.68
N TRP A 237 11.04 -42.55 -3.38
CA TRP A 237 11.87 -41.46 -3.87
C TRP A 237 13.16 -41.39 -3.03
N PRO A 238 14.35 -41.34 -3.65
CA PRO A 238 15.62 -41.47 -2.94
C PRO A 238 16.01 -40.26 -2.09
N SER A 239 15.30 -39.14 -2.23
CA SER A 239 15.61 -37.87 -1.59
C SER A 239 14.34 -37.07 -1.29
N ASP A 240 14.51 -35.79 -0.96
CA ASP A 240 13.41 -34.84 -0.89
C ASP A 240 12.78 -34.67 -2.27
N PHE A 241 11.46 -34.64 -2.33
CA PHE A 241 10.69 -34.29 -3.52
C PHE A 241 10.24 -32.84 -3.41
N VAL A 242 10.69 -31.99 -4.32
CA VAL A 242 10.38 -30.56 -4.30
C VAL A 242 9.40 -30.24 -5.41
N ILE A 243 8.24 -29.70 -5.04
CA ILE A 243 7.19 -29.32 -5.98
C ILE A 243 6.83 -27.85 -5.84
N ASN A 244 6.68 -27.16 -6.96
CA ASN A 244 6.18 -25.80 -6.96
C ASN A 244 4.69 -25.77 -6.55
N THR A 245 4.26 -24.78 -5.78
CA THR A 245 2.87 -24.64 -5.31
C THR A 245 1.86 -24.65 -6.46
N LYS A 246 2.19 -24.07 -7.62
CA LYS A 246 1.34 -24.08 -8.81
C LYS A 246 1.20 -25.48 -9.41
N ALA A 247 2.27 -26.27 -9.40
CA ALA A 247 2.21 -27.66 -9.86
C ALA A 247 1.38 -28.52 -8.89
N LEU A 248 1.42 -28.22 -7.60
CA LEU A 248 0.65 -28.91 -6.56
C LEU A 248 -0.87 -28.79 -6.77
N GLU A 249 -1.36 -27.73 -7.41
CA GLU A 249 -2.79 -27.58 -7.80
C GLU A 249 -3.27 -28.70 -8.75
N SER A 250 -2.37 -29.22 -9.59
CA SER A 250 -2.68 -30.28 -10.57
C SER A 250 -2.54 -31.70 -9.99
N VAL A 251 -2.05 -31.82 -8.77
CA VAL A 251 -1.74 -33.10 -8.13
C VAL A 251 -3.01 -33.77 -7.61
N LYS A 252 -3.19 -35.03 -7.95
CA LYS A 252 -4.25 -35.88 -7.40
C LYS A 252 -3.67 -36.92 -6.47
N TRP A 253 -3.83 -36.70 -5.17
CA TRP A 253 -3.33 -37.64 -4.17
C TRP A 253 -4.09 -38.97 -4.20
N VAL A 254 -3.36 -40.05 -3.96
CA VAL A 254 -3.86 -41.43 -3.96
C VAL A 254 -3.74 -42.00 -2.56
N SER A 255 -4.82 -42.59 -2.03
CA SER A 255 -4.85 -43.20 -0.70
C SER A 255 -3.79 -44.29 -0.55
N GLN A 256 -2.94 -44.14 0.46
CA GLN A 256 -2.01 -45.14 0.99
C GLN A 256 -2.12 -45.20 2.51
N ASP A 257 -1.48 -46.21 3.10
CA ASP A 257 -1.32 -46.46 4.53
C ASP A 257 -0.44 -45.39 5.20
N MET A 258 -0.88 -44.13 5.15
CA MET A 258 -0.31 -43.02 5.89
C MET A 258 -1.03 -42.90 7.23
N CYS A 259 -0.27 -42.76 8.31
CA CYS A 259 -0.82 -42.63 9.66
C CYS A 259 -0.82 -41.18 10.17
N LYS A 260 -0.08 -40.24 9.55
CA LYS A 260 -0.03 -38.81 9.94
C LYS A 260 0.59 -37.90 8.88
N ILE A 261 0.33 -36.59 8.99
CA ILE A 261 1.10 -35.52 8.35
C ILE A 261 1.99 -34.85 9.39
N VAL A 262 3.23 -34.59 9.04
CA VAL A 262 4.16 -33.81 9.85
C VAL A 262 4.56 -32.55 9.09
N VAL A 263 4.39 -31.38 9.71
CA VAL A 263 4.89 -30.11 9.18
C VAL A 263 6.15 -29.75 9.93
N ALA A 264 7.26 -29.65 9.20
CA ALA A 264 8.53 -29.18 9.72
C ALA A 264 8.60 -27.64 9.67
N ASN A 265 9.22 -27.03 10.69
CA ASN A 265 9.36 -25.57 10.76
C ASN A 265 10.66 -25.06 10.13
N SER A 266 11.65 -25.94 9.93
CA SER A 266 12.93 -25.63 9.32
C SER A 266 13.40 -26.76 8.41
N LEU A 267 14.34 -26.46 7.51
CA LEU A 267 14.95 -27.48 6.66
C LEU A 267 15.71 -28.53 7.49
N SER A 268 16.27 -28.15 8.65
CA SER A 268 16.91 -29.08 9.58
C SER A 268 15.89 -30.05 10.20
N ASP A 269 14.77 -29.53 10.71
CA ASP A 269 13.68 -30.37 11.23
C ASP A 269 13.16 -31.31 10.14
N PHE A 270 13.03 -30.79 8.92
CA PHE A 270 12.60 -31.57 7.77
C PHE A 270 13.60 -32.69 7.47
N ALA A 271 14.91 -32.42 7.44
CA ALA A 271 15.92 -33.43 7.17
C ALA A 271 15.92 -34.55 8.23
N GLU A 272 15.79 -34.19 9.50
CA GLU A 272 15.88 -35.13 10.63
C GLU A 272 14.56 -35.87 10.93
N CYS A 273 13.42 -35.39 10.41
CA CYS A 273 12.11 -35.97 10.68
C CYS A 273 11.98 -37.42 10.18
N GLU A 274 11.49 -38.31 11.06
CA GLU A 274 11.14 -39.68 10.71
C GLU A 274 9.99 -39.76 9.71
N THR A 275 10.18 -40.57 8.67
CA THR A 275 9.23 -40.70 7.56
C THR A 275 8.36 -41.95 7.65
N GLN A 276 8.56 -42.79 8.67
CA GLN A 276 7.80 -44.03 8.80
C GLN A 276 6.33 -43.70 9.08
N GLU A 277 5.45 -44.14 8.17
CA GLU A 277 4.00 -43.91 8.22
C GLU A 277 3.60 -42.42 8.22
N ALA A 278 4.46 -41.53 7.73
CA ALA A 278 4.22 -40.09 7.74
C ALA A 278 4.53 -39.44 6.39
N LEU A 279 3.68 -38.50 5.98
CA LEU A 279 4.05 -37.50 4.98
C LEU A 279 4.65 -36.29 5.70
N VAL A 280 5.91 -35.99 5.44
CA VAL A 280 6.59 -34.81 6.00
C VAL A 280 6.55 -33.69 4.96
N ILE A 281 6.11 -32.52 5.38
CA ILE A 281 5.94 -31.32 4.56
C ILE A 281 6.81 -30.20 5.14
N TYR A 282 7.55 -29.52 4.28
CA TYR A 282 8.22 -28.27 4.63
C TYR A 282 7.95 -27.22 3.54
N CYS A 283 7.54 -26.03 3.97
CA CYS A 283 7.34 -24.87 3.11
C CYS A 283 8.52 -23.92 3.33
N ALA A 284 9.31 -23.67 2.28
CA ALA A 284 10.56 -22.91 2.42
C ALA A 284 10.31 -21.43 2.76
N ASP A 285 9.34 -20.80 2.10
CA ASP A 285 9.17 -19.35 2.12
C ASP A 285 7.82 -18.90 2.71
N PHE A 286 7.03 -19.82 3.29
CA PHE A 286 5.72 -19.49 3.85
C PHE A 286 5.30 -20.48 4.94
N ASP A 287 4.34 -20.09 5.78
CA ASP A 287 3.78 -21.02 6.79
C ASP A 287 2.78 -21.98 6.12
N CYS A 288 3.03 -23.29 6.23
CA CYS A 288 2.09 -24.33 5.82
C CYS A 288 0.88 -24.37 6.78
N SER A 289 0.05 -23.33 6.83
CA SER A 289 -1.12 -23.23 7.72
C SER A 289 -2.03 -24.48 7.61
N VAL A 290 -2.76 -24.81 8.68
CA VAL A 290 -3.70 -25.97 8.67
C VAL A 290 -4.63 -25.91 7.46
N LYS A 291 -5.11 -24.71 7.13
CA LYS A 291 -6.02 -24.46 6.01
C LYS A 291 -5.34 -24.62 4.65
N TRP A 292 -4.06 -24.24 4.53
CA TRP A 292 -3.28 -24.49 3.33
C TRP A 292 -3.14 -26.00 3.09
N ILE A 293 -2.86 -26.78 4.14
CA ILE A 293 -2.76 -28.25 4.04
C ILE A 293 -4.12 -28.86 3.67
N GLN A 294 -5.23 -28.35 4.21
CA GLN A 294 -6.58 -28.77 3.80
C GLN A 294 -6.84 -28.58 2.31
N THR A 295 -6.32 -27.50 1.74
CA THR A 295 -6.54 -27.16 0.33
C THR A 295 -5.78 -28.12 -0.59
N TYR A 296 -4.49 -28.32 -0.33
CA TYR A 296 -3.62 -29.06 -1.24
C TYR A 296 -3.53 -30.56 -0.93
N PHE A 297 -4.00 -30.96 0.25
CA PHE A 297 -4.00 -32.34 0.68
C PHE A 297 -5.35 -32.75 1.32
N PRO A 298 -6.47 -32.57 0.59
CA PRO A 298 -7.83 -32.70 1.15
C PRO A 298 -8.14 -34.11 1.66
N MET A 299 -7.61 -35.14 0.99
CA MET A 299 -7.82 -36.54 1.35
C MET A 299 -7.43 -36.87 2.79
N PHE A 300 -6.50 -36.13 3.39
CA PHE A 300 -6.02 -36.41 4.73
C PHE A 300 -7.00 -35.97 5.79
N PHE A 301 -7.75 -34.91 5.52
CA PHE A 301 -8.83 -34.47 6.38
C PHE A 301 -10.06 -35.36 6.22
N GLU A 302 -10.32 -35.85 5.01
CA GLU A 302 -11.34 -36.88 4.76
C GLU A 302 -11.02 -38.18 5.53
N ALA A 303 -9.75 -38.58 5.55
CA ALA A 303 -9.26 -39.75 6.27
C ALA A 303 -9.00 -39.51 7.78
N GLN A 304 -9.25 -38.29 8.28
CA GLN A 304 -9.03 -37.88 9.69
C GLN A 304 -7.60 -38.17 10.19
N LEU A 305 -6.60 -38.02 9.34
CA LEU A 305 -5.21 -38.24 9.74
C LEU A 305 -4.75 -37.15 10.72
N PRO A 306 -4.00 -37.52 11.78
CA PRO A 306 -3.33 -36.57 12.65
C PRO A 306 -2.41 -35.61 11.88
N LEU A 307 -2.58 -34.32 12.12
CA LEU A 307 -1.65 -33.27 11.68
C LEU A 307 -0.76 -32.86 12.86
N VAL A 308 0.54 -33.10 12.74
CA VAL A 308 1.55 -32.79 13.76
C VAL A 308 2.45 -31.67 13.23
N ARG A 309 2.65 -30.62 14.03
CA ARG A 309 3.69 -29.62 13.76
C ARG A 309 4.87 -29.92 14.66
N LEU A 310 6.06 -30.07 14.08
CA LEU A 310 7.28 -30.18 14.88
C LEU A 310 7.44 -28.85 15.61
N ALA A 311 7.64 -28.88 16.93
CA ALA A 311 8.09 -27.69 17.64
C ALA A 311 9.57 -27.51 17.29
N SER A 312 9.99 -26.28 17.00
CA SER A 312 11.41 -25.96 16.91
C SER A 312 12.04 -26.42 18.22
N SER A 313 12.93 -27.40 18.18
CA SER A 313 13.72 -27.77 19.35
C SER A 313 14.43 -26.51 19.85
N CYS A 314 14.20 -26.17 21.13
CA CYS A 314 14.90 -25.09 21.83
C CYS A 314 16.42 -25.22 21.71
#